data_AF-A0A3B0YUN9-F1
#
_entry.id   AF-A0A3B0YUN9-F1
#
_cell.length_a   1.000
_cell.length_b   1.000
_cell.length_c   1.000
_cell.angle_alpha   90.00
_cell.angle_beta   90.00
_cell.angle_gamma   90.00
#
_symmetry.space_group_name_H-M   'P 1'
#
loop_
_entity.id
_entity.type
_entity.pdbx_description
1 polymer ?
#
loop_
_entity_poly.entity_id
_entity_poly.type
_entity_poly.pdbx_seq_one_letter_code
_entity_poly.pdbx_strand_id
1 'polypeptide(L)'
;MLSVKHELLYDGTITRINGKTFEADFTIYTNGKNPISATASGTITTGSSMTATLSGNGVGNGQFTLLYATTNDQKAAMISAWRGSGGGFDEFGFTIDGAGNLVHDKTSDVLPFFTCKMNGTVTPVSDSRLYRVGINLTGCDDPDVNGPYTGLATTRDGSATNDRLVYAVSNASYTLNGEFNQD
;
A
#
# COMPACT_ATOMS: atom_id res chain seq x y z
N MET A 1 3.77 1.78 5.16
CA MET A 1 3.15 2.99 5.74
C MET A 1 3.09 4.07 4.68
N LEU A 2 2.07 4.92 4.68
CA LEU A 2 1.83 5.94 3.64
C LEU A 2 1.83 7.36 4.25
N SER A 3 2.44 8.34 3.57
CA SER A 3 2.24 9.76 3.84
C SER A 3 1.71 10.46 2.58
N VAL A 4 0.39 10.67 2.50
CA VAL A 4 -0.24 11.34 1.35
C VAL A 4 0.28 12.77 1.20
N LYS A 5 0.37 13.52 2.31
CA LYS A 5 0.79 14.93 2.31
C LYS A 5 2.20 15.14 1.73
N HIS A 6 3.09 14.17 1.92
CA HIS A 6 4.49 14.25 1.49
C HIS A 6 4.80 13.28 0.35
N GLU A 7 3.79 12.61 -0.21
CA GLU A 7 3.94 11.66 -1.32
C GLU A 7 4.98 10.55 -1.04
N LEU A 8 4.99 10.04 0.20
CA LEU A 8 5.93 9.00 0.64
C LEU A 8 5.25 7.65 0.83
N LEU A 9 5.93 6.59 0.39
CA LEU A 9 5.64 5.22 0.80
C LEU A 9 6.85 4.61 1.53
N TYR A 10 6.57 4.02 2.68
CA TYR A 10 7.50 3.22 3.45
C TYR A 10 7.13 1.74 3.26
N ASP A 11 7.93 1.03 2.50
CA ASP A 11 7.90 -0.43 2.37
C ASP A 11 8.93 -1.02 3.33
N GLY A 12 8.56 -1.98 4.16
CA GLY A 12 9.46 -2.45 5.21
C GLY A 12 9.19 -3.86 5.68
N THR A 13 10.25 -4.49 6.15
CA THR A 13 10.24 -5.85 6.68
C THR A 13 10.72 -5.82 8.12
N ILE A 14 9.92 -6.37 9.04
CA ILE A 14 10.36 -6.61 10.40
C ILE A 14 11.40 -7.73 10.37
N THR A 15 12.64 -7.40 10.72
CA THR A 15 13.78 -8.32 10.71
C THR A 15 13.95 -9.04 12.03
N ARG A 16 13.47 -8.44 13.13
CA ARG A 16 13.57 -9.03 14.48
C ARG A 16 12.43 -8.57 15.37
N ILE A 17 11.93 -9.49 16.21
CA ILE A 17 11.00 -9.19 17.33
C ILE A 17 11.59 -9.76 18.61
N ASN A 18 11.65 -8.96 19.67
CA ASN A 18 12.06 -9.40 21.01
C ASN A 18 11.06 -8.90 22.06
N GLY A 19 10.15 -9.78 22.46
CA GLY A 19 9.05 -9.39 23.34
C GLY A 19 8.18 -8.31 22.70
N LYS A 20 8.21 -7.11 23.28
CA LYS A 20 7.45 -5.94 22.78
C LYS A 20 8.27 -5.01 21.90
N THR A 21 9.54 -5.30 21.62
CA THR A 21 10.36 -4.48 20.72
C THR A 21 10.54 -5.15 19.37
N PHE A 22 10.78 -4.34 18.35
CA PHE A 22 11.07 -4.83 17.01
C PHE A 22 12.17 -4.01 16.34
N GLU A 23 12.79 -4.62 15.35
CA GLU A 23 13.65 -3.97 14.38
C GLU A 23 13.12 -4.25 12.98
N ALA A 24 13.28 -3.30 12.08
CA ALA A 24 12.84 -3.41 10.70
C ALA A 24 13.78 -2.66 9.76
N ASP A 25 13.86 -3.16 8.53
CA ASP A 25 14.47 -2.45 7.42
C ASP A 25 13.38 -1.85 6.55
N PHE A 26 13.60 -0.63 6.07
CA PHE A 26 12.68 0.11 5.22
C PHE A 26 13.34 0.55 3.92
N THR A 27 12.59 0.42 2.84
CA THR A 27 12.78 1.13 1.58
C THR A 27 11.70 2.22 1.49
N ILE A 28 12.13 3.46 1.25
CA ILE A 28 11.25 4.63 1.26
C ILE A 28 11.26 5.27 -0.11
N TYR A 29 10.09 5.38 -0.71
CA TYR A 29 9.89 5.98 -2.02
C TYR A 29 9.34 7.40 -1.86
N THR A 30 9.82 8.31 -2.71
CA THR A 30 9.30 9.67 -2.84
C THR A 30 8.72 9.82 -4.24
N ASN A 31 7.43 10.18 -4.31
CA ASN A 31 6.71 10.38 -5.56
C ASN A 31 6.77 9.13 -6.46
N GLY A 32 6.55 7.96 -5.85
CA GLY A 32 6.52 6.68 -6.55
C GLY A 32 7.89 6.13 -6.96
N LYS A 33 9.01 6.81 -6.68
CA LYS A 33 10.36 6.41 -7.12
C LYS A 33 11.46 6.81 -6.12
N ASN A 34 12.72 6.74 -6.55
CA ASN A 34 13.91 7.16 -5.81
C ASN A 34 14.02 6.52 -4.41
N PRO A 35 14.09 5.18 -4.34
CA PRO A 35 14.13 4.48 -3.06
C PRO A 35 15.36 4.88 -2.24
N ILE A 36 15.15 5.20 -0.97
CA ILE A 36 16.21 5.30 0.04
C ILE A 36 16.01 4.26 1.12
N SER A 37 17.10 3.82 1.74
CA SER A 37 17.03 2.85 2.85
C SER A 37 17.05 3.55 4.21
N ALA A 38 16.30 3.00 5.16
CA ALA A 38 16.38 3.35 6.57
C ALA A 38 16.18 2.11 7.42
N THR A 39 16.68 2.12 8.66
CA THR A 39 16.34 1.11 9.67
C THR A 39 15.35 1.70 10.64
N ALA A 40 14.58 0.86 11.33
CA ALA A 40 13.73 1.27 12.43
C ALA A 40 13.92 0.38 13.64
N SER A 41 13.87 0.98 14.82
CA SER A 41 13.69 0.28 16.07
C SER A 41 12.50 0.87 16.82
N GLY A 42 11.71 -0.01 17.44
CA GLY A 42 10.46 0.42 18.04
C GLY A 42 9.83 -0.59 18.98
N THR A 43 8.60 -0.27 19.37
CA THR A 43 7.77 -1.05 20.28
C THR A 43 6.43 -1.40 19.64
N ILE A 44 5.93 -2.57 19.98
CA ILE A 44 4.60 -3.07 19.63
C ILE A 44 3.79 -3.12 20.92
N THR A 45 2.67 -2.40 20.94
CA THR A 45 1.60 -2.60 21.92
C THR A 45 0.53 -3.44 21.25
N THR A 46 0.54 -4.74 21.52
CA THR A 46 -0.38 -5.72 20.91
C THR A 46 -1.83 -5.24 20.95
N GLY A 47 -2.53 -5.33 19.81
CA GLY A 47 -3.92 -4.91 19.67
C GLY A 47 -4.13 -3.38 19.70
N SER A 48 -3.07 -2.58 19.80
CA SER A 48 -3.19 -1.12 19.93
C SER A 48 -2.33 -0.35 18.93
N SER A 49 -1.01 -0.54 18.91
CA SER A 49 -0.14 0.33 18.12
C SER A 49 1.27 -0.23 17.91
N MET A 50 1.97 0.37 16.94
CA MET A 50 3.42 0.31 16.83
C MET A 50 3.98 1.73 16.85
N THR A 51 5.06 1.95 17.60
CA THR A 51 5.81 3.20 17.58
C THR A 51 7.27 2.90 17.29
N ALA A 52 7.90 3.64 16.37
CA ALA A 52 9.29 3.40 16.01
C ALA A 52 10.03 4.69 15.65
N THR A 53 11.35 4.63 15.78
CA THR A 53 12.28 5.66 15.30
C THR A 53 13.00 5.15 14.06
N LEU A 54 12.89 5.89 12.96
CA LEU A 54 13.61 5.67 11.73
C LEU A 54 15.01 6.29 11.83
N SER A 55 16.03 5.50 11.52
CA SER A 55 17.45 5.85 11.56
C SER A 55 18.04 5.78 10.15
N GLY A 56 17.69 6.77 9.33
CA GLY A 56 18.23 7.00 8.00
C GLY A 56 18.51 8.50 7.76
N ASN A 57 18.58 8.89 6.49
CA ASN A 57 18.78 10.29 6.07
C ASN A 57 17.48 10.90 5.52
N GLY A 58 17.35 12.23 5.57
CA GLY A 58 16.21 12.94 4.97
C GLY A 58 14.86 12.43 5.48
N VAL A 59 13.98 12.01 4.57
CA VAL A 59 12.64 11.47 4.87
C VAL A 59 12.67 10.09 5.57
N GLY A 60 13.83 9.45 5.62
CA GLY A 60 14.10 8.22 6.38
C GLY A 60 14.59 8.47 7.80
N ASN A 61 14.56 9.72 8.29
CA ASN A 61 14.86 10.06 9.67
C ASN A 61 13.61 10.56 10.39
N GLY A 62 13.33 10.08 11.59
CA GLY A 62 12.24 10.60 12.42
C GLY A 62 11.53 9.51 13.22
N GLN A 63 10.28 9.78 13.60
CA GLN A 63 9.45 8.83 14.32
C GLN A 63 8.15 8.57 13.57
N PHE A 64 7.62 7.35 13.70
CA PHE A 64 6.29 7.03 13.24
C PHE A 64 5.49 6.30 14.31
N THR A 65 4.17 6.45 14.20
CA THR A 65 3.19 5.71 14.98
C THR A 65 2.17 5.11 14.03
N LEU A 66 1.99 3.81 14.10
CA LEU A 66 0.89 3.09 13.48
C LEU A 66 -0.12 2.73 14.56
N LEU A 67 -1.36 3.19 14.42
CA LEU A 67 -2.46 2.83 15.30
C LEU A 67 -3.25 1.69 14.68
N TYR A 68 -3.52 0.66 15.46
CA TYR A 68 -4.37 -0.44 15.06
C TYR A 68 -5.83 -0.06 15.29
N ALA A 69 -6.68 -0.31 14.30
CA ALA A 69 -8.11 -0.21 14.48
C ALA A 69 -8.60 -1.36 15.37
N THR A 70 -9.67 -1.13 16.13
CA THR A 70 -10.35 -2.18 16.93
C THR A 70 -10.90 -3.32 16.05
N THR A 71 -11.00 -3.08 14.75
CA THR A 71 -11.46 -4.05 13.74
C THR A 71 -10.33 -4.82 13.07
N ASN A 72 -9.05 -4.63 13.46
CA ASN A 72 -7.91 -5.32 12.84
C ASN A 72 -7.96 -6.85 12.95
N ASP A 73 -8.69 -7.39 13.93
CA ASP A 73 -8.86 -8.83 14.14
C ASP A 73 -9.97 -9.44 13.27
N GLN A 74 -10.67 -8.63 12.47
CA GLN A 74 -11.69 -9.12 11.55
C GLN A 74 -11.06 -9.76 10.31
N LYS A 75 -11.65 -10.84 9.82
CA LYS A 75 -11.23 -11.48 8.57
C LYS A 75 -11.60 -10.62 7.37
N ALA A 76 -10.68 -10.47 6.45
CA ALA A 76 -10.90 -9.93 5.12
C ALA A 76 -11.96 -10.77 4.38
N ALA A 77 -12.98 -10.11 3.84
CA ALA A 77 -14.06 -10.71 3.06
C ALA A 77 -14.36 -9.78 1.89
N MET A 78 -13.81 -10.08 0.71
CA MET A 78 -14.09 -9.32 -0.49
C MET A 78 -15.45 -9.76 -1.04
N ILE A 79 -16.45 -8.88 -1.00
CA ILE A 79 -17.84 -9.20 -1.37
C ILE A 79 -18.42 -8.23 -2.43
N SER A 80 -17.66 -7.23 -2.86
CA SER A 80 -18.16 -6.11 -3.66
C SER A 80 -17.16 -5.69 -4.73
N ALA A 81 -17.68 -5.04 -5.77
CA ALA A 81 -16.87 -4.30 -6.70
C ALA A 81 -16.29 -3.04 -6.05
N TRP A 82 -15.03 -2.76 -6.31
CA TRP A 82 -14.36 -1.53 -5.87
C TRP A 82 -14.06 -0.69 -7.09
N ARG A 83 -14.44 0.59 -7.10
CA ARG A 83 -14.03 1.53 -8.14
C ARG A 83 -12.99 2.50 -7.61
N GLY A 84 -12.04 2.84 -8.48
CA GLY A 84 -11.16 3.98 -8.26
C GLY A 84 -11.94 5.26 -8.06
N SER A 85 -12.13 5.66 -6.81
CA SER A 85 -12.34 7.06 -6.49
C SER A 85 -10.98 7.72 -6.57
N GLY A 86 -10.81 8.76 -7.37
CA GLY A 86 -9.59 9.57 -7.46
C GLY A 86 -9.17 10.18 -6.12
N GLY A 87 -8.63 9.34 -5.23
CA GLY A 87 -8.24 9.66 -3.85
C GLY A 87 -6.86 9.12 -3.49
N GLY A 88 -6.17 8.50 -4.44
CA GLY A 88 -4.77 8.11 -4.31
C GLY A 88 -4.07 8.20 -5.65
N PHE A 89 -3.64 9.42 -5.97
CA PHE A 89 -3.20 9.93 -7.27
C PHE A 89 -4.26 9.69 -8.38
N ASP A 90 -4.55 10.68 -9.22
CA ASP A 90 -5.52 10.58 -10.34
C ASP A 90 -5.09 9.59 -11.45
N GLU A 91 -4.14 8.71 -11.12
CA GLU A 91 -3.31 7.86 -11.97
C GLU A 91 -4.01 6.58 -12.44
N PHE A 92 -4.91 5.95 -11.68
CA PHE A 92 -5.47 4.68 -12.18
C PHE A 92 -6.95 4.51 -11.88
N GLY A 93 -7.70 4.15 -12.92
CA GLY A 93 -9.03 3.58 -12.78
C GLY A 93 -8.94 2.07 -12.97
N PHE A 94 -9.46 1.32 -12.01
CA PHE A 94 -9.68 -0.12 -12.14
C PHE A 94 -10.91 -0.53 -11.34
N THR A 95 -11.44 -1.69 -11.69
CA THR A 95 -12.45 -2.38 -10.89
C THR A 95 -11.84 -3.65 -10.29
N ILE A 96 -12.18 -3.94 -9.04
CA ILE A 96 -11.91 -5.27 -8.47
C ILE A 96 -13.21 -6.08 -8.55
N ASP A 97 -13.22 -7.24 -9.22
CA ASP A 97 -14.41 -8.10 -9.29
C ASP A 97 -14.60 -8.95 -8.01
N GLY A 98 -15.76 -9.61 -7.89
CA GLY A 98 -16.06 -10.47 -6.74
C GLY A 98 -15.16 -11.69 -6.57
N ALA A 99 -14.29 -11.99 -7.55
CA ALA A 99 -13.32 -13.08 -7.48
C ALA A 99 -11.91 -12.61 -7.10
N GLY A 100 -11.67 -11.31 -6.90
CA GLY A 100 -10.34 -10.80 -6.62
C GLY A 100 -9.65 -10.14 -7.80
N ASN A 101 -10.21 -10.17 -9.01
CA ASN A 101 -9.47 -9.74 -10.20
C ASN A 101 -9.52 -8.22 -10.35
N LEU A 102 -8.34 -7.62 -10.54
CA LEU A 102 -8.18 -6.23 -10.94
C LEU A 102 -8.32 -6.12 -12.46
N VAL A 103 -9.38 -5.46 -12.88
CA VAL A 103 -9.71 -5.18 -14.28
C VAL A 103 -9.43 -3.70 -14.55
N HIS A 104 -8.54 -3.44 -15.50
CA HIS A 104 -8.23 -2.09 -15.94
C HIS A 104 -9.46 -1.32 -16.46
N ASP A 105 -9.59 -0.04 -16.09
CA ASP A 105 -10.66 0.85 -16.55
C ASP A 105 -10.12 2.15 -17.18
N LYS A 106 -9.20 2.85 -16.48
CA LYS A 106 -8.58 4.11 -16.94
C LYS A 106 -7.05 4.04 -16.82
N THR A 107 -6.34 4.45 -17.87
CA THR A 107 -4.88 4.64 -17.87
C THR A 107 -4.46 5.86 -17.08
N SER A 108 -3.23 5.82 -16.56
CA SER A 108 -2.63 6.98 -15.91
C SER A 108 -2.27 8.09 -16.86
N ASP A 109 -2.50 9.30 -16.38
CA ASP A 109 -2.15 10.57 -16.97
C ASP A 109 -1.01 11.29 -16.21
N VAL A 110 -0.36 10.63 -15.24
CA VAL A 110 0.74 11.20 -14.45
C VAL A 110 2.01 10.34 -14.53
N LEU A 111 3.17 11.00 -14.64
CA LEU A 111 4.48 10.36 -14.56
C LEU A 111 4.81 9.90 -13.12
N PRO A 112 5.52 8.78 -12.93
CA PRO A 112 6.19 7.95 -13.94
C PRO A 112 5.26 6.95 -14.63
N PHE A 113 4.01 6.86 -14.20
CA PHE A 113 3.08 5.81 -14.62
C PHE A 113 2.28 6.15 -15.89
N PHE A 114 2.65 7.18 -16.64
CA PHE A 114 1.91 7.68 -17.79
C PHE A 114 1.61 6.55 -18.80
N THR A 115 0.36 6.51 -19.29
CA THR A 115 -0.24 5.48 -20.17
C THR A 115 -0.29 4.05 -19.64
N CYS A 116 0.23 3.77 -18.44
CA CYS A 116 0.22 2.43 -17.88
C CYS A 116 -1.20 1.86 -17.78
N LYS A 117 -1.30 0.55 -18.04
CA LYS A 117 -2.45 -0.29 -17.75
C LYS A 117 -2.13 -1.21 -16.60
N MET A 118 -3.10 -1.43 -15.73
CA MET A 118 -2.98 -2.23 -14.52
C MET A 118 -3.97 -3.39 -14.55
N ASN A 119 -3.46 -4.61 -14.44
CA ASN A 119 -4.28 -5.82 -14.22
C ASN A 119 -3.64 -6.65 -13.10
N GLY A 120 -4.43 -7.47 -12.42
CA GLY A 120 -3.88 -8.23 -11.28
C GLY A 120 -4.92 -8.92 -10.42
N THR A 121 -4.55 -9.17 -9.18
CA THR A 121 -5.41 -9.81 -8.19
C THR A 121 -5.26 -9.19 -6.80
N VAL A 122 -6.35 -9.25 -6.03
CA VAL A 122 -6.45 -8.90 -4.62
C VAL A 122 -7.00 -10.13 -3.90
N THR A 123 -6.18 -10.74 -3.05
CA THR A 123 -6.52 -11.99 -2.36
C THR A 123 -6.53 -11.80 -0.85
N PRO A 124 -7.59 -12.20 -0.13
CA PRO A 124 -7.62 -12.14 1.33
C PRO A 124 -6.45 -12.89 1.97
N VAL A 125 -5.86 -12.32 3.01
CA VAL A 125 -4.91 -13.02 3.87
C VAL A 125 -5.67 -13.61 5.05
N SER A 126 -5.62 -14.94 5.17
CA SER A 126 -6.30 -15.68 6.22
C SER A 126 -6.05 -15.09 7.61
N ASP A 127 -7.12 -15.00 8.40
CA ASP A 127 -7.10 -14.54 9.79
C ASP A 127 -6.55 -13.12 9.97
N SER A 128 -6.67 -12.27 8.95
CA SER A 128 -6.33 -10.86 9.01
C SER A 128 -7.31 -10.00 8.20
N ARG A 129 -7.28 -8.68 8.41
CA ARG A 129 -8.01 -7.70 7.60
C ARG A 129 -7.25 -7.26 6.34
N LEU A 130 -6.11 -7.90 6.06
CA LEU A 130 -5.23 -7.57 4.95
C LEU A 130 -5.58 -8.39 3.71
N TYR A 131 -5.29 -7.80 2.57
CA TYR A 131 -5.32 -8.45 1.27
C TYR A 131 -3.91 -8.40 0.68
N ARG A 132 -3.47 -9.50 0.06
CA ARG A 132 -2.31 -9.49 -0.83
C ARG A 132 -2.73 -8.90 -2.16
N VAL A 133 -1.95 -7.96 -2.65
CA VAL A 133 -2.15 -7.36 -3.96
C VAL A 133 -0.98 -7.78 -4.84
N GLY A 134 -1.30 -8.31 -6.02
CA GLY A 134 -0.33 -8.60 -7.07
C GLY A 134 -0.84 -8.02 -8.38
N ILE A 135 -0.11 -7.07 -8.96
CA ILE A 135 -0.47 -6.44 -10.23
C ILE A 135 0.66 -6.58 -11.23
N ASN A 136 0.31 -6.38 -12.50
CA ASN A 136 1.25 -6.27 -13.59
C ASN A 136 0.94 -4.99 -14.37
N LEU A 137 1.92 -4.09 -14.45
CA LEU A 137 1.84 -2.89 -15.28
C LEU A 137 2.31 -3.18 -16.70
N THR A 138 1.58 -2.65 -17.67
CA THR A 138 1.85 -2.85 -19.10
C THR A 138 1.52 -1.59 -19.89
N GLY A 139 2.17 -1.39 -21.04
CA GLY A 139 1.87 -0.26 -21.93
C GLY A 139 2.21 1.11 -21.34
N CYS A 140 3.09 1.13 -20.34
CA CYS A 140 3.66 2.36 -19.79
C CYS A 140 4.56 3.04 -20.81
N ASP A 141 4.53 4.38 -20.84
CA ASP A 141 5.42 5.19 -21.69
C ASP A 141 6.89 5.03 -21.28
N ASP A 142 7.16 5.00 -19.97
CA ASP A 142 8.44 4.58 -19.41
C ASP A 142 8.51 3.03 -19.40
N PRO A 143 9.38 2.40 -20.20
CA PRO A 143 9.47 0.95 -20.27
C PRO A 143 9.91 0.33 -18.94
N ASP A 144 10.70 1.04 -18.12
CA ASP A 144 11.27 0.53 -16.85
C ASP A 144 10.20 0.37 -15.76
N VAL A 145 9.04 0.99 -15.95
CA VAL A 145 7.89 0.92 -15.05
C VAL A 145 7.06 -0.35 -15.29
N ASN A 146 7.16 -0.97 -16.48
CA ASN A 146 6.40 -2.18 -16.78
C ASN A 146 6.85 -3.37 -15.91
N GLY A 147 5.92 -4.29 -15.67
CA GLY A 147 6.19 -5.55 -14.98
C GLY A 147 5.41 -5.72 -13.68
N PRO A 148 5.82 -6.73 -12.87
CA PRO A 148 5.05 -7.14 -11.70
C PRO A 148 5.31 -6.21 -10.51
N TYR A 149 4.24 -5.91 -9.77
CA TYR A 149 4.29 -5.25 -8.47
C TYR A 149 3.53 -6.08 -7.45
N THR A 150 4.01 -6.08 -6.22
CA THR A 150 3.36 -6.80 -5.12
C THR A 150 3.25 -5.93 -3.89
N GLY A 151 2.28 -6.22 -3.04
CA GLY A 151 2.13 -5.52 -1.78
C GLY A 151 0.85 -5.92 -1.06
N LEU A 152 0.28 -4.96 -0.33
CA LEU A 152 -0.84 -5.19 0.56
C LEU A 152 -1.92 -4.14 0.37
N ALA A 153 -3.16 -4.54 0.67
CA ALA A 153 -4.29 -3.65 0.84
C ALA A 153 -5.01 -3.93 2.14
N THR A 154 -5.79 -2.95 2.59
CA THR A 154 -6.70 -3.05 3.74
C THR A 154 -7.93 -2.21 3.48
N THR A 155 -9.00 -2.47 4.22
CA THR A 155 -10.20 -1.63 4.20
C THR A 155 -10.24 -0.72 5.42
N ARG A 156 -10.78 0.47 5.25
CA ARG A 156 -11.06 1.41 6.35
C ARG A 156 -12.43 2.05 6.16
N ASP A 157 -12.90 2.66 7.23
CA ASP A 157 -14.16 3.39 7.25
C ASP A 157 -13.91 4.83 6.78
N GLY A 158 -14.68 5.26 5.80
CA GLY A 158 -14.75 6.64 5.30
C GLY A 158 -16.10 7.26 5.65
N SER A 159 -17.14 6.85 4.92
CA SER A 159 -18.53 7.26 5.12
C SER A 159 -19.45 6.13 5.58
N ALA A 160 -19.09 4.89 5.25
CA ALA A 160 -19.68 3.65 5.75
C ALA A 160 -18.58 2.68 6.21
N THR A 161 -18.98 1.59 6.87
CA THR A 161 -18.02 0.57 7.32
C THR A 161 -17.37 -0.11 6.13
N ASN A 162 -16.04 -0.13 6.09
CA ASN A 162 -15.24 -0.74 5.03
C ASN A 162 -15.57 -0.25 3.62
N ASP A 163 -15.87 1.04 3.46
CA ASP A 163 -16.17 1.62 2.16
C ASP A 163 -14.93 2.20 1.44
N ARG A 164 -13.76 2.16 2.08
CA ARG A 164 -12.47 2.54 1.48
C ARG A 164 -11.52 1.37 1.43
N LEU A 165 -10.90 1.13 0.28
CA LEU A 165 -9.78 0.20 0.12
C LEU A 165 -8.51 1.02 -0.05
N VAL A 166 -7.54 0.84 0.84
CA VAL A 166 -6.20 1.45 0.74
C VAL A 166 -5.22 0.38 0.35
N TYR A 167 -4.40 0.64 -0.67
CA TYR A 167 -3.37 -0.31 -1.12
C TYR A 167 -2.03 0.37 -1.32
N ALA A 168 -0.97 -0.44 -1.27
CA ALA A 168 0.38 -0.08 -1.65
C ALA A 168 1.08 -1.30 -2.25
N VAL A 169 1.73 -1.11 -3.40
CA VAL A 169 2.47 -2.14 -4.15
C VAL A 169 3.77 -1.59 -4.69
N SER A 170 4.81 -2.40 -4.70
CA SER A 170 6.15 -2.04 -5.16
C SER A 170 6.74 -3.13 -6.07
N ASN A 171 7.64 -2.73 -6.96
CA ASN A 171 8.53 -3.63 -7.71
C ASN A 171 10.01 -3.47 -7.30
N ALA A 172 10.25 -2.95 -6.09
CA ALA A 172 11.53 -2.52 -5.53
C ALA A 172 12.09 -1.21 -6.08
N SER A 173 11.86 -0.86 -7.34
CA SER A 173 12.34 0.40 -7.95
C SER A 173 11.30 1.51 -7.91
N TYR A 174 10.04 1.14 -8.12
CA TYR A 174 8.88 2.01 -8.19
C TYR A 174 7.80 1.50 -7.26
N THR A 175 6.91 2.42 -6.88
CA THR A 175 5.77 2.07 -6.06
C THR A 175 4.50 2.78 -6.49
N LEU A 176 3.38 2.09 -6.33
CA LEU A 176 2.04 2.62 -6.47
C LEU A 176 1.29 2.46 -5.16
N ASN A 177 0.49 3.46 -4.82
CA ASN A 177 -0.37 3.39 -3.65
C ASN A 177 -1.59 4.29 -3.85
N GLY A 178 -2.69 3.95 -3.20
CA GLY A 178 -3.84 4.81 -3.26
C GLY A 178 -5.01 4.33 -2.44
N GLU A 179 -6.12 5.04 -2.60
CA GLU A 179 -7.38 4.77 -1.91
C GLU A 179 -8.56 4.75 -2.90
N PHE A 180 -9.44 3.77 -2.73
CA PHE A 180 -10.56 3.44 -3.62
C PHE A 180 -11.85 3.43 -2.83
N ASN A 181 -12.95 3.79 -3.48
CA ASN A 181 -14.28 3.66 -2.90
C ASN A 181 -14.88 2.29 -3.23
N GLN A 182 -15.61 1.76 -2.27
CA GLN A 182 -16.63 0.78 -2.57
C GLN A 182 -17.73 1.47 -3.36
N ASP A 183 -18.16 0.83 -4.43
CA ASP A 183 -19.19 1.33 -5.34
C ASP A 183 -20.61 0.95 -4.86
#